data_AF-A0A7V3T4V1-F1
#
_entry.id   AF-A0A7V3T4V1-F1
#
_cell.length_a   1.000
_cell.length_b   1.000
_cell.length_c   1.000
_cell.angle_alpha   90.00
_cell.angle_beta   90.00
_cell.angle_gamma   90.00
#
_symmetry.space_group_name_H-M   'P 1'
#
loop_
_entity.id
_entity.type
_entity.pdbx_description
1 polymer ?
#
loop_
_entity_poly.entity_id
_entity_poly.type
_entity_poly.pdbx_seq_one_letter_code
_entity_poly.pdbx_strand_id
1 'polypeptide(L)'
;MPLKAERRMRSMQLILLALFPAQVLARQGVVLTRSGHTYQGYIRIQPHAVAVVNAAAGLHMHLPQSSLAAVLFQPDPVAPPLAGTSELEWGALPAPWRSDVVGGMHQPGQVKVFGGFFTVWGFGSQATADQEAFHFVHKPAGPRSDLVARLAVIRSAEPPALAGLMMRAGLSSRAACVFAGVTAGRMAVVGWREVEGADLHQAGGVRVPNPCWLRLRRQDNLFVAFTSINGRQWKLLHTGRVDLADTIQAGLAVVGTRPERQSVVGFDQVREAPRLWTSPMLPRVQLISGSTIVGLIDRVDDQAVYFLGSPPREPVATRLVAQIQFDWPRRFSPRRPGQTGVLLRTGQFVEGTFRGLEQGSVRISSVLLGPQQFDAEGEVAAILLRGATATPAPVAVRTLDGSTWLGRIEALGDGEVLVQEAALGMCRVPAYELAELRWPD
;
A
#
# COMPACT_ATOMS: atom_id res chain seq x y z
N MET A 1 -10.95 -53.85 -2.29
CA MET A 1 -11.02 -52.39 -2.49
C MET A 1 -10.06 -51.61 -1.55
N PRO A 2 -8.72 -51.84 -1.55
CA PRO A 2 -7.82 -51.13 -0.62
C PRO A 2 -7.25 -49.82 -1.19
N LEU A 3 -7.19 -49.69 -2.53
CA LEU A 3 -6.56 -48.57 -3.24
C LEU A 3 -7.27 -47.21 -3.06
N LYS A 4 -8.53 -47.17 -2.62
CA LYS A 4 -9.26 -45.91 -2.33
C LYS A 4 -8.97 -45.36 -0.93
N ALA A 5 -8.61 -46.22 0.02
CA ALA A 5 -8.34 -45.83 1.41
C ALA A 5 -6.93 -45.24 1.56
N GLU A 6 -5.92 -45.83 0.92
CA GLU A 6 -4.55 -45.29 0.91
C GLU A 6 -4.44 -43.96 0.18
N ARG A 7 -5.23 -43.76 -0.88
CA ARG A 7 -5.28 -42.47 -1.59
C ARG A 7 -5.91 -41.39 -0.72
N ARG A 8 -6.97 -41.70 0.02
CA ARG A 8 -7.58 -40.79 1.02
C ARG A 8 -6.65 -40.51 2.20
N MET A 9 -5.88 -41.49 2.65
CA MET A 9 -4.98 -41.33 3.80
C MET A 9 -3.72 -40.52 3.44
N ARG A 10 -3.19 -40.67 2.21
CA ARG A 10 -2.17 -39.77 1.66
C ARG A 10 -2.71 -38.37 1.43
N SER A 11 -3.92 -38.21 0.92
CA SER A 11 -4.58 -36.89 0.81
C SER A 11 -4.82 -36.25 2.19
N MET A 12 -5.12 -37.04 3.22
CA MET A 12 -5.38 -36.55 4.58
C MET A 12 -4.08 -36.24 5.33
N GLN A 13 -2.97 -36.97 5.11
CA GLN A 13 -1.63 -36.59 5.57
C GLN A 13 -1.08 -35.36 4.81
N LEU A 14 -1.41 -35.18 3.53
CA LEU A 14 -1.14 -33.94 2.78
C LEU A 14 -1.92 -32.74 3.33
N ILE A 15 -3.13 -32.96 3.87
CA ILE A 15 -3.94 -31.94 4.55
C ILE A 15 -3.44 -31.70 5.99
N LEU A 16 -2.90 -32.73 6.67
CA LEU A 16 -2.43 -32.61 8.05
C LEU A 16 -1.04 -31.98 8.18
N LEU A 17 -0.17 -32.08 7.18
CA LEU A 17 1.06 -31.27 7.10
C LEU A 17 0.78 -29.80 6.75
N ALA A 18 -0.46 -29.46 6.38
CA ALA A 18 -0.95 -28.08 6.23
C ALA A 18 -1.59 -27.51 7.51
N LEU A 19 -1.57 -28.25 8.63
CA LEU A 19 -2.25 -27.91 9.90
C LEU A 19 -1.28 -27.71 11.09
N PHE A 20 -0.06 -27.21 10.85
CA PHE A 20 0.71 -26.51 11.88
C PHE A 20 0.39 -25.00 11.82
N PRO A 21 0.46 -24.26 12.95
CA PRO A 21 -0.20 -22.96 13.14
C PRO A 21 0.53 -21.77 12.48
N ALA A 22 1.03 -21.93 11.26
CA ALA A 22 1.71 -20.90 10.49
C ALA A 22 1.05 -20.73 9.11
N GLN A 23 -0.20 -20.28 9.08
CA GLN A 23 -0.97 -20.06 7.85
C GLN A 23 -0.54 -18.82 7.02
N VAL A 24 0.68 -18.30 7.12
CA VAL A 24 0.97 -16.92 6.65
C VAL A 24 2.03 -16.77 5.54
N LEU A 25 2.75 -17.82 5.09
CA LEU A 25 3.92 -17.60 4.20
C LEU A 25 3.95 -18.35 2.86
N ALA A 26 2.94 -19.16 2.53
CA ALA A 26 2.88 -19.82 1.21
C ALA A 26 2.16 -18.91 0.20
N ARG A 27 2.79 -18.63 -0.95
CA ARG A 27 2.28 -17.69 -1.96
C ARG A 27 2.19 -18.34 -3.33
N GLN A 28 1.15 -18.03 -4.09
CA GLN A 28 0.94 -18.65 -5.39
C GLN A 28 2.02 -18.16 -6.38
N GLY A 29 2.54 -19.05 -7.21
CA GLY A 29 3.56 -18.68 -8.18
C GLY A 29 4.05 -19.82 -9.04
N VAL A 30 5.17 -19.57 -9.69
CA VAL A 30 5.87 -20.48 -10.59
C VAL A 30 7.33 -20.58 -10.18
N VAL A 31 7.87 -21.79 -10.08
CA VAL A 31 9.30 -22.07 -9.88
C VAL A 31 9.88 -22.64 -11.17
N LEU A 32 10.98 -22.06 -11.62
CA LEU A 32 11.77 -22.54 -12.76
C LEU A 32 13.09 -23.12 -12.24
N THR A 33 13.41 -24.35 -12.67
CA THR A 33 14.69 -24.99 -12.33
C THR A 33 15.73 -24.77 -13.41
N ARG A 34 17.01 -24.90 -13.04
CA ARG A 34 18.16 -24.86 -13.98
C ARG A 34 18.10 -25.96 -15.03
N SER A 35 17.40 -27.05 -14.75
CA SER A 35 17.17 -28.14 -15.71
C SER A 35 16.02 -27.86 -16.69
N GLY A 36 15.40 -26.67 -16.64
CA GLY A 36 14.30 -26.28 -17.52
C GLY A 36 12.90 -26.75 -17.09
N HIS A 37 12.74 -27.36 -15.92
CA HIS A 37 11.43 -27.76 -15.43
C HIS A 37 10.70 -26.58 -14.77
N THR A 38 9.38 -26.57 -14.93
CA THR A 38 8.50 -25.52 -14.37
C THR A 38 7.47 -26.15 -13.43
N TYR A 39 7.37 -25.60 -12.22
CA TYR A 39 6.41 -26.06 -11.21
C TYR A 39 5.51 -24.90 -10.79
N GLN A 40 4.19 -25.09 -10.89
CA GLN A 40 3.20 -24.09 -10.50
C GLN A 40 2.41 -24.56 -9.28
N GLY A 41 2.27 -23.68 -8.29
CA GLY A 41 1.53 -23.98 -7.06
C GLY A 41 1.69 -22.91 -5.99
N TYR A 42 1.37 -23.28 -4.76
CA TYR A 42 1.73 -22.52 -3.57
C TYR A 42 3.19 -22.77 -3.23
N ILE A 43 3.95 -21.69 -3.14
CA ILE A 43 5.39 -21.65 -2.96
C ILE A 43 5.70 -21.20 -1.54
N ARG A 44 6.53 -21.97 -0.82
CA ARG A 44 7.06 -21.58 0.48
C ARG A 44 8.58 -21.57 0.44
N ILE A 45 9.17 -20.45 0.90
CA ILE A 45 10.61 -20.36 1.13
C ILE A 45 10.94 -21.10 2.43
N GLN A 46 11.85 -22.07 2.35
CA GLN A 46 12.34 -22.87 3.46
C GLN A 46 13.86 -22.74 3.55
N PRO A 47 14.48 -23.09 4.69
CA PRO A 47 15.92 -23.18 4.79
C PRO A 47 16.51 -24.02 3.64
N HIS A 48 17.34 -23.39 2.82
CA HIS A 48 18.05 -23.98 1.67
C HIS A 48 17.18 -24.53 0.52
N ALA A 49 15.86 -24.37 0.55
CA ALA A 49 14.96 -24.96 -0.44
C ALA A 49 13.68 -24.14 -0.66
N VAL A 50 12.98 -24.46 -1.75
CA VAL A 50 11.64 -23.98 -2.05
C VAL A 50 10.69 -25.17 -2.11
N ALA A 51 9.63 -25.13 -1.29
CA ALA A 51 8.55 -26.10 -1.37
C ALA A 51 7.47 -25.60 -2.32
N VAL A 52 6.99 -26.48 -3.22
CA VAL A 52 5.90 -26.20 -4.15
C VAL A 52 4.79 -27.24 -3.97
N VAL A 53 3.60 -26.78 -3.64
CA VAL A 53 2.41 -27.61 -3.44
C VAL A 53 1.33 -27.22 -4.45
N ASN A 54 0.82 -28.20 -5.20
CA ASN A 54 -0.39 -28.04 -6.00
C ASN A 54 -1.32 -29.22 -5.77
N ALA A 55 -2.31 -29.01 -4.88
CA ALA A 55 -3.24 -30.05 -4.47
C ALA A 55 -4.10 -30.57 -5.63
N ALA A 56 -4.50 -29.68 -6.56
CA ALA A 56 -5.29 -30.06 -7.73
C ALA A 56 -4.51 -30.99 -8.68
N ALA A 57 -3.20 -30.76 -8.81
CA ALA A 57 -2.30 -31.60 -9.60
C ALA A 57 -1.70 -32.77 -8.80
N GLY A 58 -1.97 -32.88 -7.50
CA GLY A 58 -1.31 -33.86 -6.62
C GLY A 58 0.21 -33.67 -6.51
N LEU A 59 0.71 -32.45 -6.74
CA LEU A 59 2.13 -32.13 -6.75
C LEU A 59 2.60 -31.69 -5.36
N HIS A 60 3.72 -32.28 -4.92
CA HIS A 60 4.46 -31.83 -3.76
C HIS A 60 5.96 -31.98 -4.03
N MET A 61 6.66 -30.85 -4.16
CA MET A 61 8.10 -30.82 -4.48
C MET A 61 8.86 -30.01 -3.44
N HIS A 62 10.04 -30.50 -3.05
CA HIS A 62 11.04 -29.72 -2.35
C HIS A 62 12.24 -29.54 -3.28
N LEU A 63 12.48 -28.31 -3.71
CA LEU A 63 13.51 -27.96 -4.69
C LEU A 63 14.67 -27.29 -3.96
N PRO A 64 15.87 -27.88 -3.93
CA PRO A 64 17.03 -27.26 -3.28
C PRO A 64 17.44 -25.98 -4.01
N GLN A 65 17.98 -24.99 -3.29
CA GLN A 65 18.40 -23.70 -3.85
C GLN A 65 19.31 -23.85 -5.09
N SER A 66 20.21 -24.84 -5.09
CA SER A 66 21.11 -25.13 -6.21
C SER A 66 20.41 -25.54 -7.51
N SER A 67 19.17 -26.03 -7.42
CA SER A 67 18.36 -26.41 -8.59
C SER A 67 17.56 -25.25 -9.19
N LEU A 68 17.48 -24.12 -8.49
CA LEU A 68 16.61 -23.01 -8.87
C LEU A 68 17.28 -22.09 -9.89
N ALA A 69 16.51 -21.71 -10.91
CA ALA A 69 16.86 -20.64 -11.84
C ALA A 69 16.07 -19.37 -11.50
N ALA A 70 14.76 -19.50 -11.27
CA ALA A 70 13.91 -18.38 -10.87
C ALA A 70 12.69 -18.83 -10.06
N VAL A 71 12.19 -17.92 -9.22
CA VAL A 71 10.92 -18.06 -8.52
C VAL A 71 10.10 -16.80 -8.79
N LEU A 72 8.95 -16.97 -9.42
CA LEU A 72 8.04 -15.89 -9.79
C LEU A 72 6.79 -16.02 -8.93
N PHE A 73 6.60 -15.08 -8.02
CA PHE A 73 5.36 -15.01 -7.26
C PHE A 73 4.31 -14.34 -8.13
N GLN A 74 3.14 -14.97 -8.22
CA GLN A 74 1.99 -14.23 -8.69
C GLN A 74 1.74 -13.11 -7.68
N PRO A 75 1.43 -11.88 -8.15
CA PRO A 75 0.88 -10.89 -7.24
C PRO A 75 -0.28 -11.58 -6.56
N ASP A 76 -0.26 -11.65 -5.22
CA ASP A 76 -1.41 -12.20 -4.52
C ASP A 76 -2.65 -11.46 -5.07
N PRO A 77 -3.77 -12.15 -5.37
CA PRO A 77 -5.04 -11.46 -5.47
C PRO A 77 -5.21 -10.76 -4.12
N VAL A 78 -4.87 -9.47 -4.09
CA VAL A 78 -4.20 -8.82 -2.96
C VAL A 78 -4.76 -9.27 -1.60
N ALA A 79 -4.07 -10.22 -0.98
CA ALA A 79 -4.26 -10.64 0.39
C ALA A 79 -3.28 -9.82 1.26
N PRO A 80 -3.75 -9.15 2.32
CA PRO A 80 -2.92 -8.24 3.11
C PRO A 80 -1.90 -9.01 3.95
N PRO A 81 -0.64 -8.54 4.05
CA PRO A 81 0.26 -9.00 5.11
C PRO A 81 -0.17 -8.39 6.44
N LEU A 82 -0.54 -9.27 7.36
CA LEU A 82 -0.52 -9.04 8.80
C LEU A 82 0.94 -9.02 9.27
N ALA A 83 1.38 -7.97 9.95
CA ALA A 83 2.28 -8.05 11.11
C ALA A 83 2.57 -6.67 11.69
N GLY A 84 1.89 -6.38 12.78
CA GLY A 84 2.35 -5.54 13.88
C GLY A 84 1.70 -6.14 15.11
N THR A 85 2.34 -7.12 15.73
CA THR A 85 1.90 -7.71 16.99
C THR A 85 2.06 -6.68 18.10
N SER A 86 0.99 -5.92 18.34
CA SER A 86 0.59 -5.61 19.70
C SER A 86 -0.64 -6.45 19.95
N GLU A 87 -0.65 -7.22 21.04
CA GLU A 87 -1.90 -7.75 21.60
C GLU A 87 -2.86 -6.57 21.77
N LEU A 88 -3.80 -6.44 20.84
CA LEU A 88 -4.97 -5.61 21.01
C LEU A 88 -6.13 -6.59 20.94
N GLU A 89 -6.83 -6.67 22.05
CA GLU A 89 -7.93 -7.58 22.29
C GLU A 89 -8.93 -7.55 21.14
N TRP A 90 -9.56 -8.70 20.90
CA TRP A 90 -10.70 -8.82 20.00
C TRP A 90 -11.68 -7.65 20.16
N GLY A 91 -11.76 -6.77 19.15
CA GLY A 91 -12.78 -5.72 19.07
C GLY A 91 -12.37 -4.32 19.52
N ALA A 92 -11.15 -4.07 19.98
CA ALA A 92 -10.69 -2.71 20.29
C ALA A 92 -10.16 -1.97 19.04
N LEU A 93 -10.64 -0.75 18.79
CA LEU A 93 -10.07 0.11 17.76
C LEU A 93 -8.73 0.70 18.22
N PRO A 94 -7.72 0.80 17.33
CA PRO A 94 -6.47 1.48 17.68
C PRO A 94 -6.75 2.96 17.92
N ALA A 95 -6.29 3.53 19.04
CA ALA A 95 -6.36 4.97 19.24
C ALA A 95 -5.67 5.70 18.07
N PRO A 96 -6.20 6.83 17.57
CA PRO A 96 -7.35 7.59 18.07
C PRO A 96 -8.70 7.24 17.39
N TRP A 97 -8.81 6.06 16.76
CA TRP A 97 -10.04 5.66 16.06
C TRP A 97 -11.20 5.41 17.03
N ARG A 98 -12.38 5.84 16.59
CA ARG A 98 -13.68 5.69 17.24
C ARG A 98 -14.65 5.06 16.25
N SER A 99 -15.74 4.51 16.77
CA SER A 99 -16.78 3.86 15.99
C SER A 99 -18.12 4.38 16.46
N ASP A 100 -18.82 5.07 15.58
CA ASP A 100 -20.07 5.73 15.87
C ASP A 100 -21.12 5.39 14.81
N VAL A 101 -22.35 5.34 15.26
CA VAL A 101 -23.54 5.21 14.41
C VAL A 101 -24.04 6.61 14.11
N VAL A 102 -24.19 6.91 12.83
CA VAL A 102 -24.71 8.19 12.38
C VAL A 102 -26.14 7.97 11.92
N GLY A 103 -27.07 8.80 12.40
CA GLY A 103 -28.50 8.66 12.14
C GLY A 103 -29.14 7.48 12.89
N GLY A 104 -30.43 7.24 12.64
CA GLY A 104 -31.19 6.15 13.24
C GLY A 104 -30.97 4.81 12.53
N MET A 105 -29.88 4.11 12.81
CA MET A 105 -29.73 2.70 12.38
C MET A 105 -30.54 1.77 13.27
N HIS A 106 -31.19 0.76 12.67
CA HIS A 106 -31.97 -0.24 13.42
C HIS A 106 -31.10 -1.12 14.32
N GLN A 107 -29.87 -1.40 13.87
CA GLN A 107 -28.84 -2.08 14.65
C GLN A 107 -27.53 -1.29 14.58
N PRO A 108 -26.78 -1.19 15.68
CA PRO A 108 -25.48 -0.55 15.64
C PRO A 108 -24.57 -1.32 14.69
N GLY A 109 -23.85 -0.57 13.85
CA GLY A 109 -22.80 -1.14 13.03
C GLY A 109 -21.74 -1.83 13.90
N GLN A 110 -21.07 -2.82 13.34
CA GLN A 110 -19.97 -3.51 14.01
C GLN A 110 -18.66 -3.19 13.30
N VAL A 111 -17.56 -3.16 14.05
CA VAL A 111 -16.22 -3.08 13.49
C VAL A 111 -15.33 -4.10 14.18
N LYS A 112 -14.50 -4.77 13.39
CA LYS A 112 -13.41 -5.61 13.89
C LYS A 112 -12.15 -5.18 13.19
N VAL A 113 -11.10 -4.98 13.98
CA VAL A 113 -9.78 -4.66 13.45
C VAL A 113 -8.82 -5.78 13.82
N PHE A 114 -8.10 -6.27 12.82
CA PHE A 114 -7.05 -7.26 13.01
C PHE A 114 -5.87 -6.94 12.10
N GLY A 115 -4.70 -6.65 12.69
CA GLY A 115 -3.48 -6.32 11.96
C GLY A 115 -3.63 -5.23 10.89
N GLY A 116 -4.38 -4.17 11.19
CA GLY A 116 -4.63 -3.05 10.27
C GLY A 116 -5.72 -3.30 9.22
N PHE A 117 -6.36 -4.47 9.25
CA PHE A 117 -7.54 -4.79 8.45
C PHE A 117 -8.82 -4.45 9.23
N PHE A 118 -9.59 -3.49 8.73
CA PHE A 118 -10.87 -3.07 9.28
C PHE A 118 -11.98 -3.83 8.56
N THR A 119 -12.64 -4.75 9.25
CA THR A 119 -13.93 -5.29 8.79
C THR A 119 -15.03 -4.43 9.39
N VAL A 120 -15.78 -3.75 8.53
CA VAL A 120 -16.84 -2.82 8.94
C VAL A 120 -18.17 -3.35 8.41
N TRP A 121 -19.10 -3.50 9.34
CA TRP A 121 -20.48 -3.88 9.07
C TRP A 121 -21.36 -2.64 9.13
N GLY A 122 -22.09 -2.38 8.04
CA GLY A 122 -23.11 -1.33 7.98
C GLY A 122 -24.50 -1.93 7.82
N PHE A 123 -25.46 -1.35 8.53
CA PHE A 123 -26.88 -1.67 8.44
C PHE A 123 -27.64 -0.49 7.81
N GLY A 124 -28.77 -0.76 7.17
CA GLY A 124 -29.67 0.30 6.70
C GLY A 124 -30.53 0.88 7.84
N SER A 125 -31.14 2.04 7.63
CA SER A 125 -32.19 2.57 8.51
C SER A 125 -33.59 2.03 8.14
N GLN A 126 -34.53 2.13 9.09
CA GLN A 126 -35.98 2.09 8.83
C GLN A 126 -36.54 3.51 8.51
N ALA A 127 -35.68 4.53 8.42
CA ALA A 127 -36.10 5.93 8.47
C ALA A 127 -36.75 6.40 7.16
N THR A 128 -37.65 7.38 7.28
CA THR A 128 -38.17 8.18 6.16
C THR A 128 -37.01 8.80 5.37
N ALA A 129 -37.23 9.12 4.09
CA ALA A 129 -36.22 9.52 3.10
C ALA A 129 -35.25 10.65 3.53
N ASP A 130 -35.49 11.32 4.66
CA ASP A 130 -34.80 12.54 5.08
C ASP A 130 -33.62 12.31 6.04
N GLN A 131 -33.40 11.08 6.55
CA GLN A 131 -32.29 10.77 7.46
C GLN A 131 -31.28 9.77 6.87
N GLU A 132 -30.05 10.25 6.64
CA GLU A 132 -28.91 9.40 6.29
C GLU A 132 -28.46 8.59 7.50
N ALA A 133 -28.32 7.27 7.32
CA ALA A 133 -27.86 6.37 8.36
C ALA A 133 -26.71 5.49 7.86
N PHE A 134 -25.63 5.46 8.63
CA PHE A 134 -24.44 4.69 8.28
C PHE A 134 -23.55 4.44 9.48
N HIS A 135 -22.70 3.42 9.35
CA HIS A 135 -21.66 3.15 10.32
C HIS A 135 -20.40 3.95 9.96
N PHE A 136 -19.83 4.66 10.93
CA PHE A 136 -18.67 5.51 10.73
C PHE A 136 -17.56 5.15 11.71
N VAL A 137 -16.42 4.69 11.18
CA VAL A 137 -15.21 4.42 11.95
C VAL A 137 -14.24 5.57 11.65
N HIS A 138 -13.92 6.40 12.62
CA HIS A 138 -13.31 7.70 12.35
C HIS A 138 -12.35 8.19 13.43
N LYS A 139 -11.59 9.23 13.11
CA LYS A 139 -10.76 9.96 14.04
C LYS A 139 -10.76 11.46 13.69
N PRO A 140 -10.33 12.34 14.63
CA PRO A 140 -10.11 13.75 14.31
C PRO A 140 -9.05 13.92 13.22
N ALA A 141 -9.27 14.86 12.30
CA ALA A 141 -8.32 15.26 11.26
C ALA A 141 -8.30 16.78 11.11
N GLY A 142 -7.14 17.33 10.76
CA GLY A 142 -6.92 18.78 10.64
C GLY A 142 -7.35 19.38 9.28
N PRO A 143 -7.01 20.66 9.05
CA PRO A 143 -7.36 21.38 7.82
C PRO A 143 -6.55 20.87 6.61
N ARG A 144 -5.41 20.23 6.85
CA ARG A 144 -4.69 19.45 5.85
C ARG A 144 -4.76 18.00 6.26
N SER A 145 -5.30 17.16 5.40
CA SER A 145 -5.47 15.74 5.65
C SER A 145 -5.55 15.01 4.32
N ASP A 146 -4.84 13.91 4.19
CA ASP A 146 -4.98 13.00 3.07
C ASP A 146 -5.30 11.62 3.63
N LEU A 147 -6.49 11.12 3.30
CA LEU A 147 -7.01 9.84 3.76
C LEU A 147 -7.00 8.86 2.58
N VAL A 148 -6.36 7.70 2.78
CA VAL A 148 -6.26 6.63 1.79
C VAL A 148 -6.71 5.33 2.41
N ALA A 149 -7.47 4.52 1.66
CA ALA A 149 -7.71 3.12 2.01
C ALA A 149 -7.85 2.25 0.76
N ARG A 150 -7.53 0.97 0.90
CA ARG A 150 -7.90 -0.06 -0.05
C ARG A 150 -9.17 -0.75 0.43
N LEU A 151 -10.18 -0.81 -0.42
CA LEU A 151 -11.35 -1.64 -0.23
C LEU A 151 -11.00 -3.03 -0.74
N ALA A 152 -10.59 -3.91 0.18
CA ALA A 152 -10.10 -5.25 -0.08
C ALA A 152 -11.24 -6.25 -0.32
N VAL A 153 -12.37 -6.04 0.36
CA VAL A 153 -13.57 -6.87 0.24
C VAL A 153 -14.78 -5.95 0.20
N ILE A 154 -15.60 -6.05 -0.84
CA ILE A 154 -16.89 -5.36 -0.93
C ILE A 154 -17.96 -6.45 -1.08
N ARG A 155 -18.69 -6.73 0.01
CA ARG A 155 -19.87 -7.60 0.02
C ARG A 155 -21.09 -6.75 0.38
N SER A 156 -21.54 -5.99 -0.60
CA SER A 156 -22.78 -5.21 -0.50
C SER A 156 -23.95 -6.04 -1.02
N ALA A 157 -25.06 -6.03 -0.30
CA ALA A 157 -26.23 -6.82 -0.66
C ALA A 157 -26.88 -6.31 -1.95
N GLU A 158 -27.21 -5.01 -2.06
CA GLU A 158 -27.90 -4.38 -3.19
C GLU A 158 -27.61 -2.85 -3.23
N PRO A 159 -27.97 -2.09 -4.27
CA PRO A 159 -28.10 -0.64 -4.18
C PRO A 159 -29.18 -0.24 -3.13
N PRO A 160 -29.03 0.88 -2.39
CA PRO A 160 -28.03 1.94 -2.54
C PRO A 160 -26.75 1.75 -1.68
N ALA A 161 -26.40 0.52 -1.26
CA ALA A 161 -25.23 0.32 -0.40
C ALA A 161 -23.95 0.90 -1.01
N LEU A 162 -23.19 1.56 -0.14
CA LEU A 162 -22.05 2.40 -0.49
C LEU A 162 -21.03 2.30 0.63
N ALA A 163 -19.75 2.23 0.28
CA ALA A 163 -18.69 2.22 1.28
C ALA A 163 -17.46 2.96 0.80
N GLY A 164 -16.75 3.61 1.71
CA GLY A 164 -15.60 4.40 1.34
C GLY A 164 -15.06 5.29 2.44
N LEU A 165 -14.44 6.38 2.01
CA LEU A 165 -13.80 7.39 2.83
C LEU A 165 -14.73 8.57 3.03
N MET A 166 -14.80 9.10 4.24
CA MET A 166 -15.61 10.28 4.56
C MET A 166 -14.81 11.28 5.40
N MET A 167 -14.99 12.57 5.10
CA MET A 167 -14.53 13.72 5.87
C MET A 167 -15.74 14.61 6.17
N ARG A 168 -16.00 14.94 7.43
CA ARG A 168 -17.26 15.61 7.83
C ARG A 168 -17.14 16.47 9.09
N ALA A 169 -17.98 17.50 9.18
CA ALA A 169 -17.98 18.47 10.28
C ALA A 169 -18.22 17.87 11.67
N GLY A 170 -19.07 16.83 11.77
CA GLY A 170 -19.46 16.22 13.04
C GLY A 170 -20.38 15.02 12.83
N LEU A 171 -20.98 14.49 13.91
CA LEU A 171 -21.77 13.24 13.87
C LEU A 171 -23.27 13.41 13.56
N SER A 172 -23.76 14.65 13.38
CA SER A 172 -25.14 14.91 12.92
C SER A 172 -25.41 14.24 11.58
N SER A 173 -26.53 13.52 11.42
CA SER A 173 -26.86 12.75 10.20
C SER A 173 -26.86 13.59 8.93
N ARG A 174 -27.08 14.91 9.02
CA ARG A 174 -27.07 15.84 7.89
C ARG A 174 -25.90 16.81 7.91
N ALA A 175 -24.82 16.50 8.63
CA ALA A 175 -23.62 17.34 8.69
C ALA A 175 -23.01 17.58 7.30
N ALA A 176 -22.40 18.77 7.11
CA ALA A 176 -21.56 19.04 5.95
C ALA A 176 -20.44 18.01 5.83
N CYS A 177 -20.22 17.50 4.62
CA CYS A 177 -19.35 16.35 4.39
C CYS A 177 -18.83 16.26 2.95
N VAL A 178 -17.76 15.50 2.80
CA VAL A 178 -17.28 14.97 1.53
C VAL A 178 -17.04 13.48 1.69
N PHE A 179 -17.54 12.71 0.74
CA PHE A 179 -17.46 11.26 0.71
C PHE A 179 -16.90 10.79 -0.63
N ALA A 180 -15.91 9.90 -0.61
CA ALA A 180 -15.45 9.16 -1.78
C ALA A 180 -15.71 7.68 -1.52
N GLY A 181 -16.48 7.01 -2.37
CA GLY A 181 -16.83 5.62 -2.13
C GLY A 181 -17.20 4.82 -3.35
N VAL A 182 -17.52 3.56 -3.11
CA VAL A 182 -17.88 2.58 -4.13
C VAL A 182 -19.27 2.04 -3.82
N THR A 183 -20.13 2.07 -4.84
CA THR A 183 -21.48 1.51 -4.77
C THR A 183 -21.46 -0.01 -4.90
N ALA A 184 -22.56 -0.67 -4.50
CA ALA A 184 -22.78 -2.11 -4.76
C ALA A 184 -22.59 -2.50 -6.25
N GLY A 185 -22.91 -1.59 -7.18
CA GLY A 185 -22.71 -1.76 -8.62
C GLY A 185 -21.26 -1.64 -9.11
N ARG A 186 -20.30 -1.47 -8.18
CA ARG A 186 -18.87 -1.23 -8.42
C ARG A 186 -18.56 0.07 -9.15
N MET A 187 -19.30 1.13 -8.81
CA MET A 187 -19.05 2.47 -9.33
C MET A 187 -18.39 3.31 -8.22
N ALA A 188 -17.21 3.86 -8.50
CA ALA A 188 -16.58 4.87 -7.68
C ALA A 188 -17.27 6.23 -7.91
N VAL A 189 -17.76 6.81 -6.82
CA VAL A 189 -18.54 8.05 -6.79
C VAL A 189 -18.01 8.97 -5.70
N VAL A 190 -18.33 10.25 -5.83
CA VAL A 190 -18.03 11.29 -4.85
C VAL A 190 -19.33 11.97 -4.48
N GLY A 191 -19.66 12.03 -3.19
CA GLY A 191 -20.79 12.77 -2.66
C GLY A 191 -20.31 13.93 -1.79
N TRP A 192 -21.01 15.06 -1.79
CA TRP A 192 -20.71 16.15 -0.87
C TRP A 192 -21.96 16.94 -0.47
N ARG A 193 -21.88 17.51 0.73
CA ARG A 193 -22.87 18.41 1.31
C ARG A 193 -22.15 19.65 1.81
N GLU A 194 -22.53 20.82 1.30
CA GLU A 194 -21.84 22.08 1.56
C GLU A 194 -22.07 22.59 2.99
N VAL A 195 -23.31 22.53 3.45
CA VAL A 195 -23.74 23.01 4.78
C VAL A 195 -24.66 22.00 5.43
N GLU A 196 -24.71 22.01 6.77
CA GLU A 196 -25.58 21.11 7.50
C GLU A 196 -27.04 21.29 7.08
N GLY A 197 -27.72 20.17 6.83
CA GLY A 197 -29.13 20.18 6.42
C GLY A 197 -29.37 20.32 4.92
N ALA A 198 -28.37 20.70 4.10
CA ALA A 198 -28.52 20.78 2.64
C ALA A 198 -28.60 19.41 1.96
N ASP A 199 -28.97 19.41 0.68
CA ASP A 199 -29.00 18.20 -0.14
C ASP A 199 -27.60 17.64 -0.40
N LEU A 200 -27.52 16.32 -0.59
CA LEU A 200 -26.28 15.65 -0.96
C LEU A 200 -26.13 15.68 -2.48
N HIS A 201 -25.08 16.35 -2.96
CA HIS A 201 -24.70 16.29 -4.36
C HIS A 201 -23.86 15.05 -4.62
N GLN A 202 -23.89 14.53 -5.85
CA GLN A 202 -23.08 13.39 -6.26
C GLN A 202 -22.48 13.59 -7.66
N ALA A 203 -21.22 13.21 -7.81
CA ALA A 203 -20.50 13.15 -9.08
C ALA A 203 -19.67 11.86 -9.19
N GLY A 204 -18.99 11.68 -10.32
CA GLY A 204 -18.18 10.51 -10.62
C GLY A 204 -18.92 9.47 -11.45
N GLY A 205 -18.76 8.19 -11.12
CA GLY A 205 -19.32 7.08 -11.91
C GLY A 205 -18.26 6.32 -12.72
N VAL A 206 -17.08 6.09 -12.14
CA VAL A 206 -16.05 5.24 -12.75
C VAL A 206 -16.22 3.81 -12.28
N ARG A 207 -16.31 2.84 -13.18
CA ARG A 207 -16.32 1.42 -12.80
C ARG A 207 -14.96 1.01 -12.24
N VAL A 208 -14.94 0.35 -11.08
CA VAL A 208 -13.72 -0.09 -10.40
C VAL A 208 -13.67 -1.61 -10.18
N PRO A 209 -12.46 -2.21 -10.14
CA PRO A 209 -12.30 -3.61 -9.76
C PRO A 209 -12.52 -3.81 -8.24
N ASN A 210 -12.54 -5.07 -7.81
CA ASN A 210 -12.42 -5.44 -6.40
C ASN A 210 -11.15 -6.33 -6.29
N PRO A 211 -10.13 -5.94 -5.52
CA PRO A 211 -10.04 -4.73 -4.68
C PRO A 211 -9.86 -3.44 -5.50
N CYS A 212 -10.13 -2.30 -4.86
CA CYS A 212 -9.78 -0.97 -5.37
C CYS A 212 -9.31 -0.06 -4.24
N TRP A 213 -8.72 1.08 -4.61
CA TRP A 213 -8.25 2.09 -3.68
C TRP A 213 -9.05 3.38 -3.86
N LEU A 214 -9.24 4.07 -2.74
CA LEU A 214 -9.79 5.40 -2.68
C LEU A 214 -8.82 6.31 -1.94
N ARG A 215 -8.86 7.58 -2.33
CA ARG A 215 -8.13 8.67 -1.67
C ARG A 215 -9.02 9.89 -1.60
N LEU A 216 -9.09 10.50 -0.44
CA LEU A 216 -9.77 11.77 -0.22
C LEU A 216 -8.76 12.74 0.43
N ARG A 217 -8.37 13.77 -0.32
CA ARG A 217 -7.46 14.81 0.14
C ARG A 217 -8.24 16.07 0.48
N ARG A 218 -7.90 16.66 1.62
CA ARG A 218 -8.32 17.97 2.10
C ARG A 218 -7.12 18.90 2.19
N GLN A 219 -7.27 20.09 1.62
CA GLN A 219 -6.40 21.23 1.85
C GLN A 219 -7.28 22.44 2.13
N ASP A 220 -7.38 22.79 3.41
CA ASP A 220 -8.31 23.78 3.95
C ASP A 220 -9.75 23.40 3.57
N ASN A 221 -10.41 24.16 2.70
CA ASN A 221 -11.77 23.87 2.21
C ASN A 221 -11.78 23.22 0.81
N LEU A 222 -10.62 22.92 0.23
CA LEU A 222 -10.52 22.23 -1.05
C LEU A 222 -10.43 20.71 -0.83
N PHE A 223 -11.31 19.97 -1.49
CA PHE A 223 -11.34 18.53 -1.48
C PHE A 223 -11.06 17.95 -2.86
N VAL A 224 -10.27 16.89 -2.89
CA VAL A 224 -9.93 16.16 -4.11
C VAL A 224 -10.03 14.66 -3.85
N ALA A 225 -10.89 14.00 -4.62
CA ALA A 225 -11.16 12.57 -4.49
C ALA A 225 -10.57 11.80 -5.68
N PHE A 226 -9.94 10.67 -5.41
CA PHE A 226 -9.33 9.80 -6.41
C PHE A 226 -9.69 8.34 -6.19
N THR A 227 -9.56 7.56 -7.25
CA THR A 227 -9.54 6.09 -7.18
C THR A 227 -8.28 5.52 -7.82
N SER A 228 -7.88 4.32 -7.42
CA SER A 228 -6.78 3.59 -8.04
C SER A 228 -7.08 2.10 -8.10
N ILE A 229 -6.54 1.43 -9.12
CA ILE A 229 -6.58 -0.04 -9.25
C ILE A 229 -5.37 -0.73 -8.61
N ASN A 230 -4.35 0.03 -8.19
CA ASN A 230 -3.08 -0.51 -7.72
C ASN A 230 -2.47 0.27 -6.53
N GLY A 231 -3.16 1.29 -6.01
CA GLY A 231 -2.69 2.15 -4.92
C GLY A 231 -1.54 3.09 -5.31
N ARG A 232 -1.17 3.13 -6.59
CA ARG A 232 -0.06 3.91 -7.13
C ARG A 232 -0.57 4.92 -8.15
N GLN A 233 -1.19 4.46 -9.23
CA GLN A 233 -1.75 5.33 -10.25
C GLN A 233 -3.15 5.79 -9.84
N TRP A 234 -3.30 7.08 -9.56
CA TRP A 234 -4.55 7.67 -9.09
C TRP A 234 -5.29 8.37 -10.24
N LYS A 235 -6.55 8.00 -10.44
CA LYS A 235 -7.48 8.66 -11.33
C LYS A 235 -8.34 9.63 -10.52
N LEU A 236 -8.38 10.89 -10.94
CA LEU A 236 -9.27 11.89 -10.37
C LEU A 236 -10.74 11.46 -10.55
N LEU A 237 -11.51 11.50 -9.47
CA LEU A 237 -12.96 11.33 -9.49
C LEU A 237 -13.65 12.69 -9.51
N HIS A 238 -13.27 13.58 -8.59
CA HIS A 238 -13.86 14.90 -8.46
C HIS A 238 -12.97 15.84 -7.64
N THR A 239 -13.16 17.15 -7.83
CA THR A 239 -12.61 18.20 -6.98
C THR A 239 -13.70 19.22 -6.69
N GLY A 240 -13.80 19.66 -5.44
CA GLY A 240 -14.85 20.58 -5.00
C GLY A 240 -14.44 21.30 -3.71
N ARG A 241 -15.18 22.34 -3.37
CA ARG A 241 -14.99 23.09 -2.12
C ARG A 241 -16.14 22.84 -1.17
N VAL A 242 -15.83 22.61 0.09
CA VAL A 242 -16.80 22.52 1.19
C VAL A 242 -16.18 23.23 2.38
N ASP A 243 -16.90 24.22 2.92
CA ASP A 243 -16.40 24.99 4.05
C ASP A 243 -16.57 24.19 5.35
N LEU A 244 -15.46 23.64 5.86
CA LEU A 244 -15.43 22.87 7.11
C LEU A 244 -14.49 23.55 8.12
N ALA A 245 -14.80 23.41 9.41
CA ALA A 245 -13.91 23.84 10.50
C ALA A 245 -12.53 23.16 10.44
N ASP A 246 -11.52 23.72 11.08
CA ASP A 246 -10.15 23.19 11.03
C ASP A 246 -10.07 21.72 11.48
N THR A 247 -10.75 21.39 12.57
CA THR A 247 -10.85 20.00 13.05
C THR A 247 -12.17 19.38 12.61
N ILE A 248 -12.07 18.26 11.90
CA ILE A 248 -13.21 17.47 11.40
C ILE A 248 -13.07 16.01 11.83
N GLN A 249 -14.06 15.18 11.48
CA GLN A 249 -13.92 13.73 11.55
C GLN A 249 -13.60 13.15 10.18
N ALA A 250 -12.54 12.33 10.09
CA ALA A 250 -12.14 11.62 8.88
C ALA A 250 -12.11 10.11 9.14
N GLY A 251 -12.63 9.31 8.22
CA GLY A 251 -12.70 7.87 8.44
C GLY A 251 -13.38 7.04 7.36
N LEU A 252 -13.73 5.81 7.74
CA LEU A 252 -14.38 4.80 6.92
C LEU A 252 -15.89 4.86 7.16
N ALA A 253 -16.68 5.04 6.11
CA ALA A 253 -18.14 5.04 6.18
C ALA A 253 -18.72 3.87 5.38
N VAL A 254 -19.68 3.16 5.97
CA VAL A 254 -20.39 2.03 5.35
C VAL A 254 -21.90 2.22 5.51
N VAL A 255 -22.58 2.31 4.37
CA VAL A 255 -24.03 2.41 4.23
C VAL A 255 -24.59 1.02 3.90
N GLY A 256 -25.48 0.50 4.75
CA GLY A 256 -26.24 -0.73 4.47
C GLY A 256 -27.51 -0.45 3.66
N THR A 257 -28.14 -1.51 3.12
CA THR A 257 -29.36 -1.36 2.30
C THR A 257 -30.65 -1.45 3.10
N ARG A 258 -30.71 -2.39 4.04
CA ARG A 258 -31.90 -2.63 4.87
C ARG A 258 -31.48 -3.04 6.29
N PRO A 259 -32.34 -2.82 7.29
CA PRO A 259 -32.12 -3.22 8.68
C PRO A 259 -31.73 -4.68 8.88
N GLU A 260 -32.29 -5.59 8.07
CA GLU A 260 -32.07 -7.04 8.14
C GLU A 260 -30.99 -7.57 7.17
N ARG A 261 -30.39 -6.72 6.32
CA ARG A 261 -29.33 -7.12 5.38
C ARG A 261 -28.06 -6.28 5.57
N GLN A 262 -27.08 -6.90 6.22
CA GLN A 262 -25.75 -6.32 6.46
C GLN A 262 -24.96 -6.12 5.15
N SER A 263 -24.29 -4.97 5.04
CA SER A 263 -23.18 -4.79 4.10
C SER A 263 -21.86 -4.96 4.85
N VAL A 264 -20.97 -5.80 4.30
CA VAL A 264 -19.67 -6.10 4.92
C VAL A 264 -18.57 -5.61 4.01
N VAL A 265 -17.74 -4.71 4.54
CA VAL A 265 -16.62 -4.15 3.79
C VAL A 265 -15.33 -4.34 4.58
N GLY A 266 -14.34 -4.91 3.91
CA GLY A 266 -12.98 -5.05 4.42
C GLY A 266 -12.11 -3.94 3.87
N PHE A 267 -11.57 -3.10 4.74
CA PHE A 267 -10.60 -2.07 4.40
C PHE A 267 -9.22 -2.47 4.94
N ASP A 268 -8.18 -2.20 4.17
CA ASP A 268 -6.81 -2.22 4.66
C ASP A 268 -6.00 -1.07 4.06
N GLN A 269 -4.72 -1.01 4.43
CA GLN A 269 -3.84 0.09 4.03
C GLN A 269 -4.47 1.47 4.36
N VAL A 270 -5.23 1.53 5.46
CA VAL A 270 -5.90 2.73 5.93
C VAL A 270 -4.84 3.67 6.51
N ARG A 271 -4.65 4.81 5.87
CA ARG A 271 -3.64 5.80 6.24
C ARG A 271 -4.25 7.18 6.20
N GLU A 272 -3.91 8.00 7.20
CA GLU A 272 -4.28 9.40 7.22
C GLU A 272 -3.11 10.19 7.81
N ALA A 273 -2.74 11.28 7.13
CA ALA A 273 -1.70 12.19 7.57
C ALA A 273 -1.97 13.59 6.97
N PRO A 274 -1.38 14.67 7.54
CA PRO A 274 -1.56 16.03 7.02
C PRO A 274 -1.23 16.17 5.53
N ARG A 275 -0.24 15.41 5.07
CA ARG A 275 0.00 15.09 3.67
C ARG A 275 0.47 13.65 3.60
N LEU A 276 -0.25 12.83 2.84
CA LEU A 276 0.30 11.58 2.32
C LEU A 276 0.98 11.91 1.00
N TRP A 277 2.03 11.19 0.62
CA TRP A 277 2.69 11.40 -0.66
C TRP A 277 1.80 10.86 -1.78
N THR A 278 1.62 11.62 -2.86
CA THR A 278 0.58 11.34 -3.87
C THR A 278 1.13 11.16 -5.27
N SER A 279 2.44 11.37 -5.42
CA SER A 279 3.13 10.98 -6.63
C SER A 279 2.73 9.54 -6.98
N PRO A 280 2.26 9.29 -8.21
CA PRO A 280 1.79 7.98 -8.60
C PRO A 280 2.89 6.91 -8.51
N MET A 281 4.12 7.36 -8.28
CA MET A 281 5.23 6.52 -7.95
C MET A 281 5.78 6.97 -6.59
N LEU A 282 5.81 6.03 -5.64
CA LEU A 282 6.57 6.22 -4.41
C LEU A 282 8.00 6.66 -4.77
N PRO A 283 8.61 7.55 -3.97
CA PRO A 283 10.00 7.93 -4.17
C PRO A 283 10.88 6.68 -4.38
N ARG A 284 11.75 6.76 -5.39
CA ARG A 284 12.71 5.70 -5.67
C ARG A 284 14.10 6.18 -5.31
N VAL A 285 14.70 5.53 -4.32
CA VAL A 285 16.07 5.73 -3.89
C VAL A 285 16.94 4.77 -4.67
N GLN A 286 17.83 5.28 -5.52
CA GLN A 286 18.81 4.48 -6.24
C GLN A 286 20.14 4.52 -5.49
N LEU A 287 20.70 3.34 -5.21
CA LEU A 287 22.01 3.20 -4.59
C LEU A 287 23.14 3.36 -5.63
N ILE A 288 24.35 3.61 -5.14
CA ILE A 288 25.57 3.64 -5.95
C ILE A 288 25.83 2.32 -6.68
N SER A 289 25.38 1.19 -6.11
CA SER A 289 25.44 -0.14 -6.73
C SER A 289 24.47 -0.31 -7.90
N GLY A 290 23.46 0.55 -8.01
CA GLY A 290 22.36 0.43 -8.99
C GLY A 290 21.08 -0.21 -8.42
N SER A 291 21.13 -0.83 -7.24
CA SER A 291 19.94 -1.28 -6.53
C SER A 291 18.97 -0.12 -6.29
N THR A 292 17.68 -0.40 -6.29
CA THR A 292 16.64 0.62 -6.08
C THR A 292 15.71 0.21 -4.95
N ILE A 293 15.37 1.18 -4.11
CA ILE A 293 14.45 1.02 -2.99
C ILE A 293 13.29 1.99 -3.24
N VAL A 294 12.09 1.45 -3.37
CA VAL A 294 10.86 2.21 -3.65
C VAL A 294 10.07 2.33 -2.35
N GLY A 295 9.86 3.55 -1.85
CA GLY A 295 9.21 3.74 -0.56
C GLY A 295 8.94 5.20 -0.23
N LEU A 296 8.05 5.42 0.74
CA LEU A 296 7.85 6.75 1.30
C LEU A 296 9.08 7.17 2.08
N ILE A 297 9.52 8.41 1.89
CA ILE A 297 10.64 8.98 2.63
C ILE A 297 10.05 9.85 3.73
N ASP A 298 10.44 9.58 4.98
CA ASP A 298 10.12 10.42 6.13
C ASP A 298 10.94 11.70 6.06
N ARG A 299 12.26 11.48 6.10
CA ARG A 299 13.27 12.51 6.11
C ARG A 299 14.57 11.96 5.50
N VAL A 300 15.40 12.87 5.05
CA VAL A 300 16.78 12.60 4.64
C VAL A 300 17.67 13.64 5.29
N ASP A 301 18.72 13.18 5.94
CA ASP A 301 19.79 14.01 6.46
C ASP A 301 21.14 13.59 5.86
N ASP A 302 22.22 14.18 6.37
CA ASP A 302 23.58 13.88 5.90
C ASP A 302 24.02 12.43 6.22
N GLN A 303 23.36 11.76 7.17
CA GLN A 303 23.69 10.42 7.61
C GLN A 303 22.90 9.36 6.84
N ALA A 304 21.59 9.51 6.73
CA ALA A 304 20.72 8.50 6.13
C ALA A 304 19.42 9.03 5.50
N VAL A 305 18.87 8.18 4.64
CA VAL A 305 17.48 8.23 4.18
C VAL A 305 16.63 7.38 5.12
N TYR A 306 15.63 8.00 5.72
CA TYR A 306 14.67 7.35 6.62
C TYR A 306 13.35 7.14 5.87
N PHE A 307 12.83 5.91 5.91
CA PHE A 307 11.60 5.56 5.21
C PHE A 307 10.41 5.53 6.17
N LEU A 308 9.23 5.94 5.67
CA LEU A 308 7.95 5.78 6.38
C LEU A 308 7.30 4.44 6.04
N GLY A 309 6.73 3.78 7.05
CA GLY A 309 5.86 2.62 6.89
C GLY A 309 6.25 1.42 7.75
N SER A 310 5.45 0.36 7.65
CA SER A 310 5.65 -0.91 8.34
C SER A 310 5.86 -2.04 7.31
N PRO A 311 6.84 -2.94 7.52
CA PRO A 311 7.82 -2.90 8.60
C PRO A 311 8.81 -1.75 8.41
N PRO A 312 9.43 -1.26 9.49
CA PRO A 312 10.45 -0.23 9.40
C PRO A 312 11.61 -0.77 8.55
N ARG A 313 11.95 -0.04 7.49
CA ARG A 313 13.18 -0.30 6.73
C ARG A 313 14.35 0.29 7.49
N GLU A 314 15.45 -0.44 7.52
CA GLU A 314 16.70 0.12 8.03
C GLU A 314 17.05 1.40 7.26
N PRO A 315 17.45 2.47 7.96
CA PRO A 315 17.89 3.69 7.31
C PRO A 315 19.03 3.41 6.35
N VAL A 316 18.94 3.94 5.14
CA VAL A 316 19.98 3.76 4.13
C VAL A 316 20.95 4.90 4.25
N ALA A 317 22.22 4.61 4.53
CA ALA A 317 23.23 5.64 4.67
C ALA A 317 23.28 6.55 3.42
N THR A 318 23.20 7.87 3.62
CA THR A 318 23.11 8.85 2.54
C THR A 318 24.30 8.74 1.60
N ARG A 319 25.48 8.30 2.09
CA ARG A 319 26.71 8.01 1.32
C ARG A 319 26.59 6.85 0.31
N LEU A 320 25.58 6.00 0.44
CA LEU A 320 25.31 4.88 -0.48
C LEU A 320 24.26 5.24 -1.55
N VAL A 321 23.62 6.41 -1.46
CA VAL A 321 22.54 6.83 -2.36
C VAL A 321 23.06 7.64 -3.55
N ALA A 322 22.90 7.16 -4.77
CA ALA A 322 23.22 7.90 -5.99
C ALA A 322 22.21 9.04 -6.25
N GLN A 323 20.91 8.71 -6.23
CA GLN A 323 19.85 9.68 -6.50
C GLN A 323 18.52 9.27 -5.85
N ILE A 324 17.65 10.25 -5.63
CA ILE A 324 16.26 10.07 -5.16
C ILE A 324 15.32 10.61 -6.23
N GLN A 325 14.36 9.82 -6.68
CA GLN A 325 13.50 10.16 -7.81
C GLN A 325 12.03 10.20 -7.37
N PHE A 326 11.36 11.31 -7.68
CA PHE A 326 9.95 11.55 -7.36
C PHE A 326 9.05 11.46 -8.60
N ASP A 327 9.65 11.50 -9.81
CA ASP A 327 8.95 11.45 -11.10
C ASP A 327 9.54 10.40 -12.06
N TRP A 328 9.81 9.20 -11.55
CA TRP A 328 10.22 8.06 -12.39
C TRP A 328 9.00 7.48 -13.15
N PRO A 329 9.15 6.79 -14.30
CA PRO A 329 10.39 6.36 -14.97
C PRO A 329 10.96 7.40 -15.96
N ARG A 330 10.60 8.69 -15.86
CA ARG A 330 11.16 9.71 -16.77
C ARG A 330 12.68 9.58 -16.79
N ARG A 331 13.22 9.35 -17.99
CA ARG A 331 14.67 9.30 -18.19
C ARG A 331 15.16 10.75 -18.18
N PHE A 332 16.09 11.02 -17.29
CA PHE A 332 16.77 12.31 -17.24
C PHE A 332 18.06 12.18 -18.04
N SER A 333 18.39 13.21 -18.82
CA SER A 333 19.63 13.22 -19.60
C SER A 333 20.82 12.98 -18.68
N PRO A 334 21.79 12.13 -19.08
CA PRO A 334 22.99 11.90 -18.29
C PRO A 334 23.69 13.25 -18.07
N ARG A 335 23.72 13.69 -16.81
CA ARG A 335 24.44 14.89 -16.40
C ARG A 335 25.91 14.55 -16.16
N ARG A 336 26.76 15.56 -16.11
CA ARG A 336 28.21 15.37 -15.91
C ARG A 336 28.43 14.48 -14.68
N PRO A 337 29.29 13.45 -14.76
CA PRO A 337 29.64 12.63 -13.60
C PRO A 337 30.06 13.52 -12.43
N GLY A 338 29.46 13.30 -11.25
CA GLY A 338 29.77 14.05 -10.04
C GLY A 338 28.96 15.33 -9.79
N GLN A 339 28.06 15.73 -10.68
CA GLN A 339 27.19 16.90 -10.44
C GLN A 339 26.14 16.59 -9.36
N THR A 340 26.06 17.43 -8.33
CA THR A 340 25.07 17.32 -7.24
C THR A 340 24.06 18.47 -7.32
N GLY A 341 22.81 18.19 -6.96
CA GLY A 341 21.76 19.21 -7.03
C GLY A 341 20.36 18.63 -7.17
N VAL A 342 19.42 19.49 -7.53
CA VAL A 342 18.00 19.15 -7.65
C VAL A 342 17.53 19.41 -9.07
N LEU A 343 16.90 18.40 -9.65
CA LEU A 343 16.21 18.49 -10.92
C LEU A 343 14.73 18.79 -10.66
N LEU A 344 14.25 19.91 -11.18
CA LEU A 344 12.86 20.30 -11.10
C LEU A 344 12.04 19.64 -12.21
N ARG A 345 10.73 19.48 -11.99
CA ARG A 345 9.77 18.94 -12.96
C ARG A 345 9.65 19.80 -14.22
N THR A 346 10.01 21.08 -14.14
CA THR A 346 10.14 21.99 -15.29
C THR A 346 11.30 21.60 -16.22
N GLY A 347 12.21 20.73 -15.78
CA GLY A 347 13.43 20.35 -16.48
C GLY A 347 14.66 21.20 -16.08
N GLN A 348 14.45 22.28 -15.33
CA GLN A 348 15.54 23.09 -14.79
C GLN A 348 16.31 22.30 -13.72
N PHE A 349 17.62 22.47 -13.71
CA PHE A 349 18.48 21.91 -12.68
C PHE A 349 19.13 23.01 -11.88
N VAL A 350 19.03 22.85 -10.57
CA VAL A 350 19.61 23.75 -9.59
C VAL A 350 20.80 23.03 -8.99
N GLU A 351 21.99 23.50 -9.36
CA GLU A 351 23.25 22.96 -8.85
C GLU A 351 23.50 23.45 -7.42
N GLY A 352 23.88 22.52 -6.55
CA GLY A 352 24.14 22.81 -5.14
C GLY A 352 24.23 21.56 -4.29
N THR A 353 24.72 21.74 -3.07
CA THR A 353 24.84 20.66 -2.08
C THR A 353 23.49 20.40 -1.44
N PHE A 354 23.01 19.17 -1.50
CA PHE A 354 21.82 18.74 -0.77
C PHE A 354 22.04 18.87 0.74
N ARG A 355 21.07 19.44 1.46
CA ARG A 355 21.13 19.67 2.91
C ARG A 355 20.11 18.86 3.71
N GLY A 356 19.12 18.30 3.03
CA GLY A 356 18.13 17.45 3.67
C GLY A 356 16.76 17.53 3.01
N LEU A 357 15.92 16.58 3.38
CA LEU A 357 14.51 16.53 3.04
C LEU A 357 13.74 16.28 4.34
N GLU A 358 12.79 17.14 4.66
CA GLU A 358 11.94 16.98 5.84
C GLU A 358 10.59 17.64 5.59
N GLN A 359 9.50 17.07 6.09
CA GLN A 359 8.13 17.59 5.91
C GLN A 359 7.77 17.87 4.43
N GLY A 360 8.31 17.08 3.50
CA GLY A 360 8.08 17.23 2.06
C GLY A 360 8.88 18.37 1.41
N SER A 361 9.82 19.00 2.12
CA SER A 361 10.63 20.08 1.58
C SER A 361 12.09 19.69 1.41
N VAL A 362 12.63 19.94 0.21
CA VAL A 362 14.02 19.69 -0.17
C VAL A 362 14.84 20.97 0.02
N ARG A 363 15.89 20.90 0.84
CA ARG A 363 16.84 22.00 1.06
C ARG A 363 18.15 21.75 0.34
N ILE A 364 18.65 22.77 -0.34
CA ILE A 364 19.92 22.76 -1.07
C ILE A 364 20.68 24.05 -0.78
N SER A 365 22.01 23.97 -0.69
CA SER A 365 22.89 25.14 -0.70
C SER A 365 23.52 25.30 -2.09
N SER A 366 23.08 26.31 -2.85
CA SER A 366 23.69 26.68 -4.12
C SER A 366 24.82 27.68 -3.90
N VAL A 367 25.91 27.57 -4.67
CA VAL A 367 27.02 28.52 -4.64
C VAL A 367 26.58 29.90 -5.18
N LEU A 368 25.69 29.92 -6.18
CA LEU A 368 25.28 31.15 -6.87
C LEU A 368 24.08 31.83 -6.21
N LEU A 369 23.14 31.04 -5.67
CA LEU A 369 21.85 31.53 -5.17
C LEU A 369 21.69 31.40 -3.65
N GLY A 370 22.72 30.88 -2.96
CA GLY A 370 22.64 30.58 -1.54
C GLY A 370 21.67 29.44 -1.21
N PRO A 371 21.10 29.41 0.01
CA PRO A 371 20.11 28.41 0.40
C PRO A 371 18.85 28.49 -0.47
N GLN A 372 18.40 27.35 -0.97
CA GLN A 372 17.19 27.18 -1.77
C GLN A 372 16.34 26.06 -1.17
N GLN A 373 15.02 26.18 -1.34
CA GLN A 373 14.03 25.25 -0.82
C GLN A 373 12.99 24.95 -1.88
N PHE A 374 12.66 23.68 -2.06
CA PHE A 374 11.71 23.22 -3.07
C PHE A 374 10.69 22.25 -2.46
N ASP A 375 9.47 22.23 -2.97
CA ASP A 375 8.47 21.22 -2.65
C ASP A 375 8.81 19.89 -3.35
N ALA A 376 9.05 18.84 -2.56
CA ALA A 376 9.49 17.53 -3.07
C ALA A 376 8.49 16.88 -4.02
N GLU A 377 7.19 17.15 -3.82
CA GLU A 377 6.11 16.53 -4.60
C GLU A 377 5.80 17.33 -5.87
N GLY A 378 5.58 18.63 -5.73
CA GLY A 378 5.10 19.52 -6.78
C GLY A 378 6.19 20.06 -7.68
N GLU A 379 7.42 20.22 -7.19
CA GLU A 379 8.49 20.90 -7.93
C GLU A 379 9.65 19.98 -8.27
N VAL A 380 10.00 19.04 -7.40
CA VAL A 380 11.18 18.19 -7.58
C VAL A 380 10.86 16.94 -8.39
N ALA A 381 11.64 16.70 -9.44
CA ALA A 381 11.63 15.46 -10.21
C ALA A 381 12.64 14.45 -9.66
N ALA A 382 13.85 14.92 -9.34
CA ALA A 382 14.92 14.10 -8.76
C ALA A 382 15.92 14.92 -7.95
N ILE A 383 16.55 14.28 -6.97
CA ILE A 383 17.71 14.79 -6.22
C ILE A 383 18.91 13.95 -6.65
N LEU A 384 19.96 14.60 -7.14
CA LEU A 384 21.21 13.97 -7.55
C LEU A 384 22.24 14.18 -6.44
N LEU A 385 22.67 13.09 -5.82
CA LEU A 385 23.63 13.11 -4.70
C LEU A 385 25.02 12.68 -5.14
N ARG A 386 25.13 11.74 -6.08
CA ARG A 386 26.38 11.32 -6.72
C ARG A 386 26.14 10.42 -7.94
N GLY A 387 27.20 10.16 -8.70
CA GLY A 387 27.17 9.22 -9.81
C GLY A 387 26.93 7.78 -9.33
N ALA A 388 26.15 7.02 -10.09
CA ALA A 388 26.06 5.58 -9.90
C ALA A 388 27.35 4.92 -10.39
N THR A 389 28.00 4.16 -9.52
CA THR A 389 29.14 3.30 -9.85
C THR A 389 28.60 1.91 -10.17
N ALA A 390 27.72 1.81 -11.18
CA ALA A 390 27.05 0.55 -11.47
C ALA A 390 28.08 -0.49 -11.94
N THR A 391 28.43 -1.44 -11.07
CA THR A 391 28.94 -2.74 -11.51
C THR A 391 27.74 -3.49 -12.09
N PRO A 392 27.81 -4.06 -13.30
CA PRO A 392 26.71 -4.83 -13.87
C PRO A 392 26.50 -6.11 -13.07
N ALA A 393 25.69 -6.03 -12.02
CA ALA A 393 25.20 -7.18 -11.27
C ALA A 393 23.77 -7.49 -11.72
N PRO A 394 23.42 -8.78 -11.93
CA PRO A 394 22.07 -9.16 -12.29
C PRO A 394 21.10 -8.85 -11.14
N VAL A 395 19.83 -8.63 -11.50
CA VAL A 395 18.76 -8.47 -10.52
C VAL A 395 18.54 -9.82 -9.83
N ALA A 396 18.91 -9.90 -8.56
CA ALA A 396 18.72 -11.08 -7.73
C ALA A 396 17.28 -11.15 -7.20
N VAL A 397 16.76 -10.01 -6.74
CA VAL A 397 15.44 -9.92 -6.09
C VAL A 397 14.67 -8.70 -6.59
N ARG A 398 13.39 -8.90 -6.88
CA ARG A 398 12.41 -7.81 -7.02
C ARG A 398 11.31 -8.01 -6.00
N THR A 399 10.88 -6.92 -5.41
CA THR A 399 9.81 -6.90 -4.40
C THR A 399 8.52 -6.34 -4.98
N LEU A 400 7.40 -6.61 -4.31
CA LEU A 400 6.05 -6.18 -4.72
C LEU A 400 5.91 -4.66 -4.81
N ASP A 401 6.64 -3.91 -3.97
CA ASP A 401 6.71 -2.45 -4.02
C ASP A 401 7.46 -1.91 -5.25
N GLY A 402 8.11 -2.78 -6.03
CA GLY A 402 8.90 -2.43 -7.21
C GLY A 402 10.38 -2.17 -6.94
N SER A 403 10.85 -2.36 -5.71
CA SER A 403 12.29 -2.30 -5.39
C SER A 403 13.05 -3.43 -6.10
N THR A 404 14.33 -3.18 -6.38
CA THR A 404 15.21 -4.10 -7.10
C THR A 404 16.55 -4.21 -6.38
N TRP A 405 16.93 -5.41 -5.99
CA TRP A 405 18.18 -5.69 -5.31
C TRP A 405 19.13 -6.36 -6.32
N LEU A 406 20.22 -5.67 -6.64
CA LEU A 406 21.30 -6.19 -7.46
C LEU A 406 22.31 -6.89 -6.57
N GLY A 407 22.73 -8.10 -6.95
CA GLY A 407 23.66 -8.87 -6.13
C GLY A 407 23.48 -10.38 -6.31
N ARG A 408 23.64 -11.12 -5.21
CA ARG A 408 23.54 -12.58 -5.19
C ARG A 408 22.64 -13.04 -4.05
N ILE A 409 21.77 -14.00 -4.32
CA ILE A 409 21.04 -14.71 -3.27
C ILE A 409 22.01 -15.67 -2.59
N GLU A 410 22.37 -15.37 -1.35
CA GLU A 410 23.31 -16.18 -0.55
C GLU A 410 22.61 -17.41 0.01
N ALA A 411 21.45 -17.22 0.63
CA ALA A 411 20.70 -18.31 1.25
C ALA A 411 19.19 -18.04 1.26
N LEU A 412 18.43 -19.13 1.18
CA LEU A 412 17.02 -19.19 1.57
C LEU A 412 16.93 -19.54 3.06
N GLY A 413 16.26 -18.68 3.83
CA GLY A 413 15.98 -18.87 5.26
C GLY A 413 14.56 -19.39 5.49
N ASP A 414 14.10 -19.36 6.74
CA ASP A 414 12.70 -19.67 7.05
C ASP A 414 11.82 -18.43 6.77
N GLY A 415 11.16 -18.41 5.60
CA GLY A 415 10.29 -17.30 5.23
C GLY A 415 11.00 -16.01 4.82
N GLU A 416 12.30 -16.05 4.55
CA GLU A 416 13.10 -14.90 4.11
C GLU A 416 14.20 -15.31 3.13
N VAL A 417 14.74 -14.34 2.41
CA VAL A 417 15.85 -14.49 1.47
C VAL A 417 16.99 -13.58 1.89
N LEU A 418 18.18 -14.16 2.04
CA LEU A 418 19.41 -13.44 2.32
C LEU A 418 20.09 -13.06 1.01
N VAL A 419 20.25 -11.77 0.78
CA VAL A 419 20.83 -11.20 -0.44
C VAL A 419 22.11 -10.45 -0.08
N GLN A 420 23.24 -10.83 -0.67
CA GLN A 420 24.46 -10.04 -0.62
C GLN A 420 24.35 -8.91 -1.66
N GLU A 421 24.05 -7.72 -1.18
CA GLU A 421 23.96 -6.49 -1.96
C GLU A 421 25.30 -5.72 -1.87
N ALA A 422 25.75 -5.16 -2.99
CA ALA A 422 27.11 -4.64 -3.11
C ALA A 422 27.40 -3.39 -2.24
N ALA A 423 26.40 -2.56 -1.96
CA ALA A 423 26.52 -1.34 -1.17
C ALA A 423 26.08 -1.52 0.29
N LEU A 424 25.01 -2.28 0.52
CA LEU A 424 24.40 -2.49 1.84
C LEU A 424 24.98 -3.70 2.58
N GLY A 425 25.63 -4.64 1.88
CA GLY A 425 26.06 -5.90 2.46
C GLY A 425 24.94 -6.94 2.50
N MET A 426 24.90 -7.75 3.55
CA MET A 426 23.89 -8.81 3.70
C MET A 426 22.53 -8.21 4.06
N CYS A 427 21.54 -8.43 3.22
CA CYS A 427 20.20 -7.89 3.34
C CYS A 427 19.17 -9.00 3.49
N ARG A 428 18.18 -8.81 4.38
CA ARG A 428 17.10 -9.76 4.60
C ARG A 428 15.83 -9.27 3.91
N VAL A 429 15.30 -10.08 3.00
CA VAL A 429 14.05 -9.78 2.29
C VAL A 429 12.99 -10.80 2.69
N PRO A 430 11.93 -10.41 3.41
CA PRO A 430 10.87 -11.33 3.79
C PRO A 430 10.11 -11.89 2.59
N ALA A 431 9.67 -13.16 2.68
CA ALA A 431 9.00 -13.85 1.58
C ALA A 431 7.68 -13.19 1.13
N TYR A 432 6.99 -12.48 2.03
CA TYR A 432 5.77 -11.76 1.70
C TYR A 432 6.02 -10.50 0.85
N GLU A 433 7.25 -9.98 0.81
CA GLU A 433 7.60 -8.83 -0.03
C GLU A 433 8.04 -9.24 -1.44
N LEU A 434 8.34 -10.51 -1.67
CA LEU A 434 8.95 -10.97 -2.92
C LEU A 434 7.97 -10.90 -4.11
N ALA A 435 8.41 -10.33 -5.22
CA ALA A 435 7.76 -10.51 -6.51
C ALA A 435 8.48 -11.58 -7.33
N GLU A 436 9.80 -11.56 -7.28
CA GLU A 436 10.64 -12.36 -8.16
C GLU A 436 12.02 -12.59 -7.54
N LEU A 437 12.50 -13.82 -7.62
CA LEU A 437 13.88 -14.23 -7.33
C LEU A 437 14.50 -14.78 -8.61
N ARG A 438 15.77 -14.42 -8.86
CA ARG A 438 16.56 -14.97 -9.96
C ARG A 438 17.95 -15.33 -9.47
N TRP A 439 18.37 -16.53 -9.83
CA TRP A 439 19.76 -16.94 -9.72
C TRP A 439 20.38 -16.80 -11.11
N PRO A 440 21.40 -15.94 -11.30
CA PRO A 440 22.13 -15.90 -12.56
C PRO A 440 22.75 -17.27 -12.85
N ASP A 441 22.88 -17.58 -14.14
CA ASP A 441 23.41 -18.86 -14.62
C ASP A 441 24.86 -19.08 -14.20
#